data_AF-A0A5D3BRU5-F1
#
_entry.id   AF-A0A5D3BRU5-F1
#
_cell.length_a   1.000
_cell.length_b   1.000
_cell.length_c   1.000
_cell.angle_alpha   90.00
_cell.angle_beta   90.00
_cell.angle_gamma   90.00
#
_symmetry.space_group_name_H-M   'P 1'
#
loop_
_entity.id
_entity.type
_entity.pdbx_description
1 polymer ?
#
loop_
_entity_poly.entity_id
_entity_poly.type
_entity_poly.pdbx_seq_one_letter_code
_entity_poly.pdbx_strand_id
1 'polypeptide(L)'
;MSSTNPSGKTQKDRLVELEEQMLYLVEVPDSICYLESRLDEISEKTDTIDAVAGCVEGLPIQELLARVDTLEVNVRRTGNYEYRDSSSGFVAHMEGRVNELDSSQKTLLEMINDMSEDFRATLDVIRNEIVDANTRLNLTMRAMANQVPVGGAVSVTKVKVSEPKPFCGVRDAKALENFIFDLEQYFKATNTVTEEAKVTLTTMHLCEDAKLWWRSRYMDIKEGRCTIDTWDVLKKELRS
;
A
#
# COMPACT_ATOMS: atom_id res chain seq x y z
N MET A 1 71.71 118.15 18.67
CA MET A 1 71.75 116.74 18.24
C MET A 1 71.19 115.89 19.36
N SER A 2 70.04 115.26 19.13
CA SER A 2 69.37 114.39 20.11
C SER A 2 70.12 113.07 20.23
N SER A 3 70.62 112.77 21.43
CA SER A 3 71.15 111.44 21.75
C SER A 3 69.98 110.57 22.23
N THR A 4 69.45 109.75 21.32
CA THR A 4 68.49 108.69 21.63
C THR A 4 69.16 107.62 22.48
N ASN A 5 68.77 107.51 23.75
CA ASN A 5 69.26 106.48 24.67
C ASN A 5 68.90 105.07 24.18
N PRO A 6 69.87 104.23 23.77
CA PRO A 6 69.59 102.88 23.26
C PRO A 6 69.16 101.89 24.38
N SER A 7 69.38 102.25 25.65
CA SER A 7 69.14 101.40 26.83
C SER A 7 67.65 101.12 27.12
N GLY A 8 66.77 102.09 26.89
CA GLY A 8 65.33 101.94 27.18
C GLY A 8 64.59 101.04 26.19
N LYS A 9 65.08 100.93 24.95
CA LYS A 9 64.47 100.07 23.92
C LYS A 9 64.73 98.59 24.20
N THR A 10 65.98 98.24 24.54
CA THR A 10 66.38 96.87 24.88
C THR A 10 65.65 96.32 26.11
N GLN A 11 65.37 97.15 27.13
CA GLN A 11 64.59 96.70 28.29
C GLN A 11 63.13 96.44 27.96
N LYS A 12 62.53 97.25 27.08
CA LYS A 12 61.14 97.08 26.65
C LYS A 12 60.96 95.82 25.80
N ASP A 13 61.88 95.55 24.88
CA ASP A 13 61.83 94.35 24.03
C ASP A 13 61.94 93.06 24.87
N ARG A 14 62.79 93.04 25.92
CA ARG A 14 62.89 91.89 26.85
C ARG A 14 61.64 91.67 27.70
N LEU A 15 60.90 92.75 28.00
CA LEU A 15 59.67 92.66 28.79
C LEU A 15 58.52 92.12 27.94
N VAL A 16 58.46 92.50 26.66
CA VAL A 16 57.52 91.92 25.68
C VAL A 16 57.80 90.44 25.46
N GLU A 17 59.07 90.03 25.33
CA GLU A 17 59.44 88.62 25.20
C GLU A 17 59.07 87.79 26.45
N LEU A 18 59.23 88.37 27.65
CA LEU A 18 58.78 87.76 28.90
C LEU A 18 57.25 87.64 28.98
N GLU A 19 56.52 88.63 28.47
CA GLU A 19 55.06 88.60 28.40
C GLU A 19 54.55 87.54 27.41
N GLU A 20 55.20 87.39 26.25
CA GLU A 20 54.93 86.29 25.30
C GLU A 20 55.25 84.92 25.91
N GLN A 21 56.36 84.79 26.63
CA GLN A 21 56.71 83.54 27.33
C GLN A 21 55.72 83.22 28.47
N MET A 22 55.25 84.23 29.20
CA MET A 22 54.22 84.05 30.22
C MET A 22 52.89 83.63 29.60
N LEU A 23 52.51 84.19 28.46
CA LEU A 23 51.30 83.80 27.74
C LEU A 23 51.40 82.35 27.24
N TYR A 24 52.55 81.95 26.71
CA TYR A 24 52.81 80.56 26.32
C TYR A 24 52.76 79.60 27.52
N LEU A 25 53.32 80.00 28.67
CA LEU A 25 53.26 79.20 29.91
C LEU A 25 51.83 79.05 30.46
N VAL A 26 50.90 79.93 30.12
CA VAL A 26 49.47 79.81 30.46
C VAL A 26 48.74 78.86 29.50
N GLU A 27 49.12 78.79 28.22
CA GLU A 27 48.54 77.86 27.24
C GLU A 27 49.04 76.40 27.39
N VAL A 28 50.23 76.21 27.99
CA VAL A 28 50.81 74.87 28.23
C VAL A 28 49.91 73.99 29.10
N PRO A 29 49.39 74.43 30.27
CA PRO A 29 48.42 73.68 31.07
C PRO A 29 47.17 73.25 30.30
N ASP A 30 46.57 74.15 29.51
CA ASP A 30 45.36 73.85 28.74
C ASP A 30 45.63 72.79 27.66
N SER A 31 46.80 72.87 27.01
CA SER A 31 47.24 71.88 26.04
C SER A 31 47.49 70.51 26.69
N ILE A 32 48.04 70.48 27.91
CA ILE A 32 48.24 69.24 28.67
C ILE A 32 46.88 68.61 29.03
N CYS A 33 45.94 69.39 29.58
CA CYS A 33 44.61 68.87 29.92
C CYS A 33 43.84 68.37 28.68
N TYR A 34 43.99 69.04 27.54
CA TYR A 34 43.41 68.57 26.27
C TYR A 34 44.02 67.24 25.82
N LEU A 35 45.35 67.08 25.91
CA LEU A 35 46.03 65.83 25.57
C LEU A 35 45.67 64.69 26.53
N GLU A 36 45.52 64.96 27.83
CA GLU A 36 45.06 63.97 28.81
C GLU A 36 43.66 63.46 28.47
N SER A 37 42.70 64.36 28.17
CA SER A 37 41.35 63.96 27.75
C SER A 37 41.35 63.13 26.45
N ARG A 38 42.24 63.45 25.51
CA ARG A 38 42.42 62.65 24.28
C ARG A 38 43.01 61.27 24.58
N LEU A 39 43.92 61.19 25.54
CA LEU A 39 44.54 59.93 25.96
C LEU A 39 43.50 59.01 26.61
N ASP A 40 42.64 59.55 27.47
CA ASP A 40 41.55 58.81 28.11
C ASP A 40 40.56 58.26 27.07
N GLU A 41 40.17 59.07 26.08
CA GLU A 41 39.30 58.64 24.97
C GLU A 41 39.93 57.51 24.14
N ILE A 42 41.25 57.57 23.91
CA ILE A 42 41.99 56.52 23.19
C ILE A 42 42.08 55.25 24.04
N SER A 43 42.27 55.37 25.35
CA SER A 43 42.28 54.23 26.26
C SER A 43 40.94 53.50 26.23
N GLU A 44 39.82 54.23 26.36
CA GLU A 44 38.48 53.64 26.31
C GLU A 44 38.22 52.94 24.96
N LYS A 45 38.61 53.56 23.85
CA LYS A 45 38.50 52.91 22.52
C LYS A 45 39.36 51.65 22.41
N THR A 46 40.54 51.64 23.02
CA THR A 46 41.41 50.46 23.04
C THR A 46 40.75 49.32 23.80
N ASP A 47 40.14 49.59 24.96
CA ASP A 47 39.40 48.58 25.74
C ASP A 47 38.24 47.98 24.92
N THR A 48 37.53 48.81 24.13
CA THR A 48 36.46 48.29 23.25
C THR A 48 36.99 47.42 22.11
N ILE A 49 38.16 47.73 21.56
CA ILE A 49 38.81 46.92 20.52
C ILE A 49 39.24 45.57 21.09
N ASP A 50 39.81 45.55 22.29
CA ASP A 50 40.21 44.31 22.96
C ASP A 50 38.99 43.42 23.27
N ALA A 51 37.88 44.02 23.71
CA ALA A 51 36.62 43.29 23.90
C ALA A 51 36.10 42.67 22.59
N VAL A 52 36.12 43.42 21.48
CA VAL A 52 35.71 42.92 20.15
C VAL A 52 36.67 41.85 19.63
N ALA A 53 37.98 42.02 19.83
CA ALA A 53 39.00 41.04 19.44
C ALA A 53 38.79 39.70 20.16
N GLY A 54 38.51 39.73 21.46
CA GLY A 54 38.15 38.53 22.23
C GLY A 54 36.87 37.85 21.73
N CYS A 55 35.88 38.62 21.26
CA CYS A 55 34.70 38.04 20.61
C CYS A 55 35.03 37.36 19.29
N VAL A 56 35.94 37.91 18.47
CA VAL A 56 36.35 37.35 17.17
C VAL A 56 37.16 36.07 17.32
N GLU A 57 38.08 36.02 18.30
CA GLU A 57 38.83 34.79 18.63
C GLU A 57 37.92 33.67 19.15
N GLY A 58 36.80 34.02 19.78
CA GLY A 58 35.78 33.08 20.24
C GLY A 58 34.74 32.65 19.17
N LEU A 59 34.81 33.15 17.94
CA LEU A 59 33.84 32.80 16.89
C LEU A 59 34.09 31.39 16.32
N PRO A 60 33.04 30.63 15.99
CA PRO A 60 33.14 29.29 15.38
C PRO A 60 33.66 29.33 13.93
N ILE A 61 34.17 30.46 13.44
CA ILE A 61 34.69 30.63 12.08
C ILE A 61 35.95 29.79 11.87
N GLN A 62 36.85 29.72 12.86
CA GLN A 62 38.04 28.88 12.76
C GLN A 62 37.68 27.39 12.76
N GLU A 63 36.66 27.00 13.52
CA GLU A 63 36.07 25.66 13.49
C GLU A 63 35.40 25.37 12.13
N LEU A 64 34.69 26.35 11.57
CA LEU A 64 34.05 26.25 10.25
C LEU A 64 35.10 26.07 9.15
N LEU A 65 36.20 26.83 9.19
CA LEU A 65 37.32 26.69 8.25
C LEU A 65 37.93 25.28 8.33
N ALA A 66 38.21 24.78 9.54
CA ALA A 66 38.72 23.42 9.72
C ALA A 66 37.74 22.34 9.20
N ARG A 67 36.43 22.57 9.34
CA ARG A 67 35.39 21.66 8.80
C ARG A 67 35.28 21.74 7.28
N VAL A 68 35.46 22.93 6.69
CA VAL A 68 35.50 23.11 5.23
C VAL A 68 36.72 22.41 4.63
N ASP A 69 37.91 22.57 5.21
CA ASP A 69 39.14 21.89 4.75
C ASP A 69 38.98 20.36 4.80
N THR A 70 38.38 19.85 5.88
CA THR A 70 38.08 18.42 6.03
C THR A 70 37.09 17.93 4.96
N LEU A 71 36.07 18.73 4.67
CA LEU A 71 35.08 18.41 3.65
C LEU A 71 35.69 18.42 2.24
N GLU A 72 36.55 19.38 1.93
CA GLU A 72 37.25 19.46 0.64
C GLU A 72 38.13 18.23 0.40
N VAL A 73 38.87 17.80 1.42
CA VAL A 73 39.68 16.56 1.36
C VAL A 73 38.80 15.33 1.13
N ASN A 74 37.64 15.25 1.77
CA ASN A 74 36.71 14.14 1.58
C ASN A 74 36.08 14.14 0.19
N VAL A 75 35.63 15.29 -0.32
CA VAL A 75 35.08 15.44 -1.68
C VAL A 75 36.12 15.06 -2.73
N ARG A 76 37.38 15.49 -2.57
CA ARG A 76 38.47 15.09 -3.47
C ARG A 76 38.72 13.58 -3.44
N ARG A 77 38.61 12.94 -2.27
CA ARG A 77 38.71 11.46 -2.17
C ARG A 77 37.53 10.74 -2.82
N THR A 78 36.31 11.27 -2.70
CA THR A 78 35.11 10.70 -3.33
C THR A 78 35.08 10.90 -4.85
N GLY A 79 35.67 12.01 -5.35
CA GLY A 79 35.75 12.33 -6.77
C GLY A 79 36.72 11.46 -7.59
N ASN A 80 37.52 10.60 -6.95
CA ASN A 80 38.47 9.69 -7.61
C ASN A 80 37.93 8.26 -7.75
N TYR A 81 36.62 8.06 -7.67
CA TYR A 81 36.02 6.87 -8.28
C TYR A 81 35.78 7.18 -9.76
N GLU A 82 36.45 6.43 -10.63
CA GLU A 82 36.28 6.42 -12.08
C GLU A 82 34.82 6.08 -12.47
N TYR A 83 33.91 7.06 -12.37
CA TYR A 83 32.55 6.94 -12.86
C TYR A 83 32.51 7.20 -14.37
N ARG A 84 33.22 6.38 -15.15
CA ARG A 84 33.09 6.41 -16.62
C ARG A 84 33.24 5.03 -17.28
N ASP A 85 34.03 4.11 -16.74
CA ASP A 85 34.19 2.78 -17.36
C ASP A 85 33.28 1.69 -16.78
N SER A 86 32.84 1.79 -15.52
CA SER A 86 31.93 0.79 -14.92
C SER A 86 30.47 0.88 -15.42
N SER A 87 30.07 1.98 -16.06
CA SER A 87 28.69 2.16 -16.55
C SER A 87 28.41 1.38 -17.82
N SER A 88 29.39 1.26 -18.74
CA SER A 88 29.21 0.58 -20.02
C SER A 88 29.04 -0.94 -19.84
N GLY A 89 29.88 -1.55 -18.99
CA GLY A 89 29.79 -2.98 -18.68
C GLY A 89 28.51 -3.36 -17.93
N PHE A 90 28.02 -2.48 -17.05
CA PHE A 90 26.74 -2.69 -16.37
C PHE A 90 25.55 -2.63 -17.34
N VAL A 91 25.55 -1.67 -18.28
CA VAL A 91 24.51 -1.56 -19.32
C VAL A 91 24.53 -2.80 -20.22
N ALA A 92 25.70 -3.23 -20.70
CA ALA A 92 25.82 -4.44 -21.52
C ALA A 92 25.37 -5.72 -20.79
N HIS A 93 25.69 -5.85 -19.50
CA HIS A 93 25.23 -6.97 -18.67
C HIS A 93 23.71 -6.95 -18.48
N MET A 94 23.12 -5.78 -18.22
CA MET A 94 21.66 -5.66 -18.09
C MET A 94 20.94 -5.95 -19.41
N GLU A 95 21.49 -5.48 -20.54
CA GLU A 95 20.97 -5.79 -21.88
C GLU A 95 21.03 -7.29 -22.17
N GLY A 96 22.13 -7.97 -21.83
CA GLY A 96 22.24 -9.43 -21.91
C GLY A 96 21.16 -10.16 -21.11
N ARG A 97 20.93 -9.74 -19.86
CA ARG A 97 19.88 -10.31 -19.00
C ARG A 97 18.47 -10.06 -19.52
N VAL A 98 18.22 -8.91 -20.13
CA VAL A 98 16.92 -8.60 -20.76
C VAL A 98 16.68 -9.52 -21.97
N ASN A 99 17.69 -9.73 -22.81
CA ASN A 99 17.59 -10.62 -23.96
C ASN A 99 17.43 -12.10 -23.57
N GLU A 100 18.12 -12.54 -22.51
CA GLU A 100 17.92 -13.88 -21.94
C GLU A 100 16.49 -14.03 -21.37
N LEU A 101 16.00 -13.00 -20.66
CA LEU A 101 14.65 -12.98 -20.13
C LEU A 101 13.61 -13.07 -21.26
N ASP A 102 13.73 -12.24 -22.30
CA ASP A 102 12.86 -12.27 -23.48
C ASP A 102 12.86 -13.65 -24.17
N SER A 103 14.05 -14.24 -24.31
CA SER A 103 14.19 -15.57 -24.90
C SER A 103 13.50 -16.64 -24.05
N SER A 104 13.68 -16.60 -22.72
CA SER A 104 13.03 -17.54 -21.80
C SER A 104 11.51 -17.37 -21.77
N GLN A 105 11.02 -16.12 -21.83
CA GLN A 105 9.59 -15.82 -21.91
C GLN A 105 8.97 -16.36 -23.20
N LYS A 106 9.66 -16.20 -24.32
CA LYS A 106 9.24 -16.75 -25.61
C LYS A 106 9.13 -18.27 -25.58
N THR A 107 10.14 -18.96 -25.02
CA THR A 107 10.11 -20.42 -24.85
C THR A 107 8.95 -20.87 -23.96
N LEU A 108 8.70 -20.18 -22.85
CA LEU A 108 7.57 -20.50 -21.97
C LEU A 108 6.23 -20.32 -22.67
N LEU A 109 6.06 -19.27 -23.48
CA LEU A 109 4.85 -19.05 -24.27
C LEU A 109 4.63 -20.14 -25.31
N GLU A 110 5.68 -20.59 -25.98
CA GLU A 110 5.63 -21.69 -26.95
C GLU A 110 5.18 -23.00 -26.28
N MET A 111 5.79 -23.37 -25.15
CA MET A 111 5.38 -24.54 -24.37
C MET A 111 3.92 -24.47 -23.89
N ILE A 112 3.47 -23.30 -23.44
CA ILE A 112 2.06 -23.09 -23.03
C ILE A 112 1.13 -23.25 -24.23
N ASN A 113 1.51 -22.73 -25.40
CA ASN A 113 0.72 -22.85 -26.61
C ASN A 113 0.61 -24.31 -27.06
N ASP A 114 1.73 -25.05 -27.09
CA ASP A 114 1.76 -26.47 -27.45
C ASP A 114 0.87 -27.30 -26.52
N MET A 115 1.00 -27.12 -25.19
CA MET A 115 0.11 -27.80 -24.23
C MET A 115 -1.36 -27.41 -24.43
N SER A 116 -1.64 -26.15 -24.72
CA SER A 116 -3.01 -25.66 -24.95
C SER A 116 -3.62 -26.26 -26.23
N GLU A 117 -2.81 -26.48 -27.25
CA GLU A 117 -3.21 -27.15 -28.48
C GLU A 117 -3.51 -28.64 -28.24
N ASP A 118 -2.65 -29.34 -27.49
CA ASP A 118 -2.88 -30.74 -27.09
C ASP A 118 -4.16 -30.92 -26.26
N PHE A 119 -4.41 -30.03 -25.30
CA PHE A 119 -5.65 -30.04 -24.53
C PHE A 119 -6.87 -29.80 -25.42
N ARG A 120 -6.78 -28.88 -26.39
CA ARG A 120 -7.86 -28.61 -27.34
C ARG A 120 -8.15 -29.82 -28.22
N ALA A 121 -7.11 -30.48 -28.74
CA ALA A 121 -7.25 -31.70 -29.52
C ALA A 121 -7.93 -32.81 -28.72
N THR A 122 -7.55 -32.98 -27.45
CA THR A 122 -8.17 -33.96 -26.55
C THR A 122 -9.65 -33.63 -26.27
N LEU A 123 -9.98 -32.36 -26.05
CA LEU A 123 -11.36 -31.93 -25.86
C LEU A 123 -12.22 -32.15 -27.11
N ASP A 124 -11.67 -31.91 -28.30
CA ASP A 124 -12.38 -32.17 -29.55
C ASP A 124 -12.64 -33.66 -29.75
N VAL A 125 -11.70 -34.53 -29.40
CA VAL A 125 -11.91 -35.99 -29.39
C VAL A 125 -13.05 -36.36 -28.44
N ILE A 126 -13.01 -35.90 -27.19
CA ILE A 126 -14.06 -36.17 -26.20
C ILE A 126 -15.42 -35.66 -26.67
N ARG A 127 -15.48 -34.47 -27.26
CA ARG A 127 -16.72 -33.89 -27.79
C ARG A 127 -17.29 -34.75 -28.91
N ASN A 128 -16.44 -35.23 -29.82
CA ASN A 128 -16.84 -36.12 -30.90
C ASN A 128 -17.34 -37.48 -30.37
N GLU A 129 -16.68 -38.04 -29.36
CA GLU A 129 -17.12 -39.27 -28.69
C GLU A 129 -18.48 -39.12 -28.00
N ILE A 130 -18.75 -37.97 -27.36
CA ILE A 130 -20.07 -37.68 -26.78
C ILE A 130 -21.14 -37.61 -27.87
N VAL A 131 -20.83 -36.97 -29.01
CA VAL A 131 -21.74 -36.92 -30.15
C VAL A 131 -22.02 -38.33 -30.69
N ASP A 132 -20.99 -39.17 -30.87
CA ASP A 132 -21.15 -40.57 -31.29
C ASP A 132 -21.95 -41.41 -30.27
N ALA A 133 -21.64 -41.29 -28.99
CA ALA A 133 -22.38 -42.00 -27.94
C ALA A 133 -23.87 -41.59 -27.94
N ASN A 134 -24.16 -40.30 -28.12
CA ASN A 134 -25.53 -39.80 -28.22
C ASN A 134 -26.25 -40.29 -29.48
N THR A 135 -25.58 -40.35 -30.65
CA THR A 135 -26.21 -40.91 -31.86
C THR A 135 -26.50 -42.40 -31.67
N ARG A 136 -25.57 -43.17 -31.10
CA ARG A 136 -25.75 -44.59 -30.78
C ARG A 136 -26.90 -44.83 -29.80
N LEU A 137 -26.99 -44.02 -28.74
CA LEU A 137 -28.08 -44.07 -27.76
C LEU A 137 -29.44 -43.76 -28.40
N ASN A 138 -29.51 -42.73 -29.24
CA ASN A 138 -30.74 -42.37 -29.95
C ASN A 138 -31.18 -43.49 -30.93
N LEU A 139 -30.23 -44.12 -31.61
CA LEU A 139 -30.50 -45.26 -32.49
C LEU A 139 -30.99 -46.48 -31.72
N THR A 140 -30.38 -46.83 -30.58
CA THR A 140 -30.85 -47.95 -29.75
C THR A 140 -32.22 -47.66 -29.14
N MET A 141 -32.47 -46.44 -28.65
CA MET A 141 -33.81 -46.04 -28.20
C MET A 141 -34.86 -46.17 -29.32
N ARG A 142 -34.53 -45.73 -30.54
CA ARG A 142 -35.43 -45.88 -31.70
C ARG A 142 -35.63 -47.35 -32.09
N ALA A 143 -34.58 -48.17 -32.05
CA ALA A 143 -34.67 -49.60 -32.33
C ALA A 143 -35.54 -50.33 -31.28
N MET A 144 -35.39 -49.99 -30.00
CA MET A 144 -36.26 -50.52 -28.93
C MET A 144 -37.71 -50.06 -29.09
N ALA A 145 -37.96 -48.80 -29.50
CA ALA A 145 -39.31 -48.31 -29.79
C ALA A 145 -39.94 -48.97 -31.03
N ASN A 146 -39.12 -49.31 -32.03
CA ASN A 146 -39.56 -49.96 -33.26
C ASN A 146 -39.65 -51.49 -33.15
N GLN A 147 -39.13 -52.09 -32.07
CA GLN A 147 -39.41 -53.50 -31.74
C GLN A 147 -40.88 -53.60 -31.30
N VAL A 148 -41.76 -53.84 -32.28
CA VAL A 148 -43.12 -54.31 -32.02
C VAL A 148 -43.03 -55.67 -31.33
N PRO A 149 -43.53 -55.85 -30.10
CA PRO A 149 -43.69 -57.18 -29.54
C PRO A 149 -44.76 -57.89 -30.35
N VAL A 150 -44.37 -58.94 -31.08
CA VAL A 150 -45.30 -59.98 -31.49
C VAL A 150 -45.84 -60.60 -30.20
N GLY A 151 -47.00 -60.11 -29.76
CA GLY A 151 -47.75 -60.64 -28.63
C GLY A 151 -47.17 -60.32 -27.25
N GLY A 152 -47.76 -59.32 -26.58
CA GLY A 152 -47.56 -59.05 -25.15
C GLY A 152 -46.74 -57.80 -24.86
N ALA A 153 -47.41 -56.75 -24.41
CA ALA A 153 -46.84 -55.44 -24.14
C ALA A 153 -45.67 -55.48 -23.15
N VAL A 154 -44.48 -55.06 -23.59
CA VAL A 154 -43.48 -54.52 -22.67
C VAL A 154 -43.70 -53.01 -22.64
N SER A 155 -44.56 -52.56 -21.73
CA SER A 155 -44.54 -51.17 -21.31
C SER A 155 -43.17 -50.91 -20.71
N VAL A 156 -42.40 -49.98 -21.29
CA VAL A 156 -41.32 -49.33 -20.54
C VAL A 156 -42.01 -48.67 -19.36
N THR A 157 -41.97 -49.32 -18.20
CA THR A 157 -42.48 -48.78 -16.96
C THR A 157 -41.60 -47.58 -16.65
N LYS A 158 -42.03 -46.38 -17.06
CA LYS A 158 -41.59 -45.14 -16.43
C LYS A 158 -41.91 -45.35 -14.96
N VAL A 159 -40.90 -45.73 -14.17
CA VAL A 159 -41.07 -46.04 -12.75
C VAL A 159 -41.73 -44.81 -12.15
N LYS A 160 -43.01 -44.92 -11.82
CA LYS A 160 -43.70 -43.88 -11.07
C LYS A 160 -43.07 -43.88 -9.70
N VAL A 161 -42.08 -43.00 -9.51
CA VAL A 161 -41.49 -42.77 -8.19
C VAL A 161 -42.64 -42.40 -7.27
N SER A 162 -42.83 -43.20 -6.21
CA SER A 162 -43.91 -42.97 -5.27
C SER A 162 -43.65 -41.66 -4.53
N GLU A 163 -44.67 -40.80 -4.45
CA GLU A 163 -44.57 -39.55 -3.70
C GLU A 163 -44.35 -39.84 -2.20
N PRO A 164 -43.50 -39.06 -1.52
CA PRO A 164 -43.23 -39.26 -0.10
C PRO A 164 -44.48 -38.91 0.72
N LYS A 165 -44.66 -39.62 1.85
CA LYS A 165 -45.80 -39.39 2.74
C LYS A 165 -45.70 -37.99 3.37
N PRO A 166 -46.80 -37.22 3.42
CA PRO A 166 -46.78 -35.92 4.09
C PRO A 166 -46.49 -36.03 5.59
N PHE A 167 -45.75 -35.06 6.14
CA PHE A 167 -45.49 -34.94 7.58
C PHE A 167 -46.37 -33.86 8.21
N CYS A 168 -47.22 -34.27 9.17
CA CYS A 168 -48.25 -33.40 9.75
C CYS A 168 -47.87 -32.79 11.11
N GLY A 169 -46.60 -32.90 11.54
CA GLY A 169 -46.15 -32.28 12.80
C GLY A 169 -46.47 -33.10 14.05
N VAL A 170 -46.73 -34.40 13.91
CA VAL A 170 -46.84 -35.32 15.04
C VAL A 170 -45.53 -35.26 15.84
N ARG A 171 -45.60 -35.12 17.17
CA ARG A 171 -44.44 -35.11 18.08
C ARG A 171 -43.82 -36.50 18.25
N ASP A 172 -43.57 -37.17 17.13
CA ASP A 172 -42.92 -38.46 17.04
C ASP A 172 -41.63 -38.29 16.24
N ALA A 173 -40.50 -38.37 16.95
CA ALA A 173 -39.18 -38.31 16.35
C ALA A 173 -38.99 -39.38 15.26
N LYS A 174 -39.60 -40.56 15.43
CA LYS A 174 -39.51 -41.64 14.44
C LYS A 174 -40.26 -41.28 13.15
N ALA A 175 -41.43 -40.67 13.26
CA ALA A 175 -42.19 -40.20 12.10
C ALA A 175 -41.43 -39.11 11.33
N LEU A 176 -40.78 -38.19 12.06
CA LEU A 176 -39.95 -37.15 11.45
C LEU A 176 -38.72 -37.73 10.72
N GLU A 177 -37.99 -38.64 11.35
CA GLU A 177 -36.82 -39.26 10.72
C GLU A 177 -37.19 -40.12 9.50
N ASN A 178 -38.32 -40.85 9.56
CA ASN A 178 -38.83 -41.59 8.40
C ASN A 178 -39.19 -40.64 7.24
N PHE A 179 -39.83 -39.51 7.53
CA PHE A 179 -40.15 -38.50 6.52
C PHE A 179 -38.89 -37.91 5.85
N ILE A 180 -37.88 -37.56 6.65
CA ILE A 180 -36.59 -37.07 6.16
C ILE A 180 -35.94 -38.11 5.26
N PHE A 181 -35.93 -39.37 5.70
CA PHE A 181 -35.34 -40.48 4.93
C PHE A 181 -36.07 -40.71 3.60
N ASP A 182 -37.41 -40.74 3.60
CA ASP A 182 -38.24 -40.94 2.41
C ASP A 182 -37.99 -39.83 1.37
N LEU A 183 -37.85 -38.57 1.81
CA LEU A 183 -37.49 -37.46 0.95
C LEU A 183 -36.08 -37.58 0.37
N GLU A 184 -35.09 -38.02 1.15
CA GLU A 184 -33.74 -38.25 0.65
C GLU A 184 -33.70 -39.35 -0.43
N GLN A 185 -34.50 -40.40 -0.28
CA GLN A 185 -34.65 -41.42 -1.33
C GLN A 185 -35.37 -40.85 -2.56
N TYR A 186 -36.40 -40.02 -2.35
CA TYR A 186 -37.11 -39.37 -3.43
C TYR A 186 -36.20 -38.44 -4.24
N PHE A 187 -35.38 -37.62 -3.59
CA PHE A 187 -34.41 -36.75 -4.27
C PHE A 187 -33.43 -37.55 -5.12
N LYS A 188 -32.94 -38.69 -4.61
CA LYS A 188 -32.07 -39.60 -5.37
C LYS A 188 -32.79 -40.20 -6.57
N ALA A 189 -34.03 -40.67 -6.40
CA ALA A 189 -34.82 -41.28 -7.45
C ALA A 189 -35.24 -40.29 -8.56
N THR A 190 -35.40 -39.01 -8.20
CA THR A 190 -35.80 -37.93 -9.12
C THR A 190 -34.64 -37.10 -9.64
N ASN A 191 -33.40 -37.40 -9.23
CA ASN A 191 -32.21 -36.60 -9.51
C ASN A 191 -32.39 -35.12 -9.14
N THR A 192 -33.02 -34.85 -8.00
CA THR A 192 -33.20 -33.49 -7.48
C THR A 192 -31.90 -33.01 -6.84
N VAL A 193 -31.13 -32.19 -7.56
CA VAL A 193 -29.78 -31.78 -7.15
C VAL A 193 -29.77 -30.44 -6.39
N THR A 194 -30.64 -29.49 -6.74
CA THR A 194 -30.59 -28.13 -6.19
C THR A 194 -31.18 -28.05 -4.77
N GLU A 195 -30.50 -27.35 -3.88
CA GLU A 195 -30.93 -27.18 -2.48
C GLU A 195 -32.29 -26.47 -2.36
N GLU A 196 -32.51 -25.43 -3.18
CA GLU A 196 -33.79 -24.73 -3.27
C GLU A 196 -34.95 -25.67 -3.65
N ALA A 197 -34.73 -26.57 -4.62
CA ALA A 197 -35.76 -27.52 -5.03
C ALA A 197 -36.04 -28.55 -3.93
N LYS A 198 -35.02 -28.99 -3.19
CA LYS A 198 -35.19 -29.88 -2.04
C LYS A 198 -36.02 -29.21 -0.95
N VAL A 199 -35.69 -27.97 -0.56
CA VAL A 199 -36.45 -27.20 0.44
C VAL A 199 -37.89 -26.98 -0.02
N THR A 200 -38.09 -26.57 -1.27
CA THR A 200 -39.43 -26.34 -1.84
C THR A 200 -40.25 -27.63 -1.83
N LEU A 201 -39.67 -28.75 -2.28
CA LEU A 201 -40.36 -30.03 -2.34
C LEU A 201 -40.71 -30.56 -0.95
N THR A 202 -39.78 -30.52 0.01
CA THR A 202 -40.08 -30.93 1.39
C THR A 202 -41.19 -30.10 1.99
N THR A 203 -41.14 -28.78 1.83
CA THR A 203 -42.12 -27.88 2.43
C THR A 203 -43.49 -28.02 1.77
N MET A 204 -43.56 -28.43 0.51
CA MET A 204 -44.81 -28.86 -0.15
C MET A 204 -45.44 -30.08 0.54
N HIS A 205 -44.63 -31.04 1.00
CA HIS A 205 -45.06 -32.26 1.68
C HIS A 205 -45.27 -32.10 3.20
N LEU A 206 -45.23 -30.88 3.73
CA LEU A 206 -45.72 -30.61 5.09
C LEU A 206 -47.24 -30.45 5.09
N CYS A 207 -47.90 -30.98 6.11
CA CYS A 207 -49.34 -30.85 6.37
C CYS A 207 -49.62 -30.31 7.79
N GLU A 208 -50.86 -29.92 8.03
CA GLU A 208 -51.39 -29.56 9.36
C GLU A 208 -50.45 -28.61 10.14
N ASP A 209 -50.06 -28.99 11.35
CA ASP A 209 -49.25 -28.17 12.26
C ASP A 209 -47.86 -27.88 11.68
N ALA A 210 -47.25 -28.84 10.98
CA ALA A 210 -45.97 -28.62 10.31
C ALA A 210 -46.08 -27.60 9.16
N LYS A 211 -47.23 -27.56 8.47
CA LYS A 211 -47.48 -26.55 7.43
C LYS A 211 -47.71 -25.17 8.03
N LEU A 212 -48.37 -25.08 9.19
CA LEU A 212 -48.52 -23.83 9.94
C LEU A 212 -47.18 -23.29 10.43
N TRP A 213 -46.34 -24.16 10.97
CA TRP A 213 -44.95 -23.83 11.34
C TRP A 213 -44.17 -23.27 10.14
N TRP A 214 -44.24 -23.94 8.98
CA TRP A 214 -43.56 -23.46 7.78
C TRP A 214 -44.06 -22.08 7.33
N ARG A 215 -45.37 -21.80 7.43
CA ARG A 215 -45.91 -20.47 7.11
C ARG A 215 -45.32 -19.38 8.00
N SER A 216 -45.10 -19.66 9.29
CA SER A 216 -44.44 -18.73 10.20
C SER A 216 -42.99 -18.48 9.78
N ARG A 217 -42.22 -19.55 9.55
CA ARG A 217 -40.82 -19.45 9.09
C ARG A 217 -40.68 -18.76 7.75
N TYR A 218 -41.62 -18.98 6.83
CA TYR A 218 -41.61 -18.33 5.52
C TYR A 218 -41.79 -16.81 5.61
N MET A 219 -42.57 -16.31 6.58
CA MET A 219 -42.66 -14.87 6.85
C MET A 219 -41.35 -14.34 7.44
N ASP A 220 -40.74 -15.07 8.38
CA ASP A 220 -39.42 -14.72 8.92
C ASP A 220 -38.36 -14.62 7.82
N ILE A 221 -38.36 -15.53 6.84
CA ILE A 221 -37.45 -15.49 5.68
C ILE A 221 -37.70 -14.24 4.83
N LYS A 222 -38.97 -13.91 4.54
CA LYS A 222 -39.33 -12.71 3.78
C LYS A 222 -38.90 -11.42 4.45
N GLU A 223 -38.95 -11.40 5.78
CA GLU A 223 -38.56 -10.26 6.60
C GLU A 223 -37.06 -10.28 6.97
N GLY A 224 -36.29 -11.24 6.43
CA GLY A 224 -34.84 -11.36 6.64
C GLY A 224 -34.45 -11.77 8.07
N ARG A 225 -35.38 -12.32 8.85
CA ARG A 225 -35.15 -12.75 10.24
C ARG A 225 -34.57 -14.15 10.37
N CYS A 226 -34.74 -15.02 9.37
CA CYS A 226 -34.08 -16.32 9.32
C CYS A 226 -33.78 -16.75 7.88
N THR A 227 -32.91 -17.76 7.73
CA THR A 227 -32.50 -18.32 6.44
C THR A 227 -32.65 -19.83 6.47
N ILE A 228 -33.55 -20.37 5.64
CA ILE A 228 -33.76 -21.82 5.44
C ILE A 228 -33.70 -22.10 3.93
N ASP A 229 -32.49 -22.09 3.38
CA ASP A 229 -32.19 -22.21 1.94
C ASP A 229 -31.52 -23.53 1.56
N THR A 230 -31.15 -24.34 2.55
CA THR A 230 -30.50 -25.64 2.36
C THR A 230 -31.24 -26.77 3.07
N TRP A 231 -31.10 -27.98 2.53
CA TRP A 231 -31.68 -29.20 3.11
C TRP A 231 -31.23 -29.43 4.55
N ASP A 232 -29.95 -29.20 4.84
CA ASP A 232 -29.41 -29.43 6.18
C ASP A 232 -29.93 -28.44 7.22
N VAL A 233 -30.12 -27.17 6.84
CA VAL A 233 -30.74 -26.17 7.73
C VAL A 233 -32.20 -26.52 7.99
N LEU A 234 -32.95 -26.89 6.95
CA LEU A 234 -34.35 -27.32 7.10
C LEU A 234 -34.48 -28.53 8.03
N LYS A 235 -33.59 -29.53 7.90
CA LYS A 235 -33.57 -30.70 8.79
C LYS A 235 -33.31 -30.34 10.26
N LYS A 236 -32.48 -29.34 10.54
CA LYS A 236 -32.22 -28.87 11.92
C LYS A 236 -33.46 -28.17 12.48
N GLU A 237 -34.05 -27.30 11.68
CA GLU A 237 -35.25 -26.54 12.05
C GLU A 237 -36.47 -27.44 12.29
N LEU A 238 -36.66 -28.50 11.50
CA LEU A 238 -37.73 -29.47 11.71
C LEU A 238 -37.56 -30.31 12.98
N ARG A 239 -36.33 -30.46 13.48
CA ARG A 239 -35.99 -31.20 14.71
C ARG A 239 -36.00 -30.33 15.97
N SER A 240 -36.13 -29.01 15.81
CA SER A 240 -36.18 -28.05 16.91
C SER A 240 -37.54 -28.04 17.60
#